data_AF-D0TYC8-F1
#
_entry.id   AF-D0TYC8-F1
#
_cell.length_a   1.000
_cell.length_b   1.000
_cell.length_c   1.000
_cell.angle_alpha   90.00
_cell.angle_beta   90.00
_cell.angle_gamma   90.00
#
_symmetry.space_group_name_H-M   'P 1'
#
loop_
_entity.id
_entity.type
_entity.pdbx_description
1 polymer ?
#
loop_
_entity_poly.entity_id
_entity_poly.type
_entity_poly.pdbx_seq_one_letter_code
_entity_poly.pdbx_strand_id
1 'polypeptide(L)'
;MQHQGQINAARTSTGYDYSTCFTYVKEEIGRADLAIANLEVTLGGKPYKGYPAFSAPDEFLTAIHDAGFNVLVTANNHSLDRGKSGLERTIQLIDSLKIPHAGTYINTEERDKKYPLLLEKNGFRIALLNYTYGTNGIPVTPPNIVNYIDTTVIAKDIEESKAMKPDAIIACMHWGIEYQSLPDKEQKFLADWLIQKGVNHVIGSHPHVVQPIEVRTDSVTNDKHLVVYSLGNYISNMSARRTDGGLMVRMELVKDSTVRLNNCEYSLVWTARPIQSGKKNHQLLPVNLPADSIPLQARNSLKIFTNDARTLFNKHNQGIKEYTFYKKKVVKSFGD
;
A
#
# COMPACT_ATOMS: atom_id res chain seq x y z
N MET A 1 2.27 -6.95 5.72
CA MET A 1 2.58 -8.38 5.95
C MET A 1 2.46 -8.76 7.42
N GLN A 2 2.35 -10.06 7.74
CA GLN A 2 2.32 -10.61 9.10
C GLN A 2 3.36 -11.71 9.28
N HIS A 3 4.57 -11.34 9.68
CA HIS A 3 5.61 -12.30 10.04
C HIS A 3 5.38 -12.88 11.44
N GLN A 4 6.01 -14.01 11.75
CA GLN A 4 5.83 -14.68 13.05
C GLN A 4 6.15 -13.76 14.24
N GLY A 5 7.14 -12.88 14.11
CA GLY A 5 7.47 -11.90 15.15
C GLY A 5 6.32 -10.91 15.45
N GLN A 6 5.55 -10.50 14.43
CA GLN A 6 4.40 -9.61 14.59
C GLN A 6 3.23 -10.36 15.26
N ILE A 7 2.97 -11.59 14.83
CA ILE A 7 1.93 -12.45 15.42
C ILE A 7 2.23 -12.72 16.90
N ASN A 8 3.49 -13.03 17.22
CA ASN A 8 3.93 -13.29 18.59
C ASN A 8 3.81 -12.03 19.46
N ALA A 9 4.22 -10.87 18.94
CA ALA A 9 4.14 -9.60 19.67
C ALA A 9 2.69 -9.21 20.01
N ALA A 10 1.76 -9.38 19.06
CA ALA A 10 0.37 -9.02 19.23
C ALA A 10 -0.42 -9.95 20.16
N ARG A 11 0.09 -11.16 20.45
CA ARG A 11 -0.63 -12.16 21.25
C ARG A 11 -1.02 -11.61 22.64
N THR A 12 -2.24 -11.88 23.05
CA THR A 12 -2.76 -11.63 24.42
C THR A 12 -3.18 -12.96 25.07
N SER A 13 -3.74 -12.91 26.27
CA SER A 13 -4.29 -14.11 26.93
C SER A 13 -5.54 -14.66 26.21
N THR A 14 -6.26 -13.83 25.47
CA THR A 14 -7.56 -14.17 24.86
C THR A 14 -7.60 -14.05 23.33
N GLY A 15 -6.58 -13.48 22.70
CA GLY A 15 -6.55 -13.24 21.25
C GLY A 15 -5.30 -12.50 20.78
N TYR A 16 -5.48 -11.53 19.89
CA TYR A 16 -4.41 -10.68 19.36
C TYR A 16 -4.80 -9.21 19.41
N ASP A 17 -3.84 -8.33 19.71
CA ASP A 17 -4.03 -6.88 19.75
C ASP A 17 -2.96 -6.18 18.92
N TYR A 18 -3.40 -5.56 17.83
CA TYR A 18 -2.57 -4.79 16.90
C TYR A 18 -2.84 -3.28 16.98
N SER A 19 -3.71 -2.82 17.88
CA SER A 19 -4.19 -1.43 17.93
C SER A 19 -3.04 -0.43 18.03
N THR A 20 -2.04 -0.73 18.87
CA THR A 20 -0.90 0.16 19.08
C THR A 20 0.02 0.27 17.88
N CYS A 21 -0.04 -0.64 16.90
CA CYS A 21 0.86 -0.64 15.74
C CYS A 21 0.78 0.65 14.92
N PHE A 22 -0.41 1.24 14.85
CA PHE A 22 -0.74 2.38 13.99
C PHE A 22 -0.79 3.72 14.74
N THR A 23 -0.44 3.75 16.03
CA THR A 23 -0.60 4.93 16.92
C THR A 23 -0.11 6.23 16.29
N TYR A 24 1.08 6.25 15.69
CA TYR A 24 1.71 7.48 15.19
C TYR A 24 1.34 7.85 13.75
N VAL A 25 0.58 6.99 13.06
CA VAL A 25 0.20 7.17 11.65
C VAL A 25 -1.32 7.26 11.45
N LYS A 26 -2.11 6.81 12.44
CA LYS A 26 -3.58 6.75 12.37
C LYS A 26 -4.23 8.08 12.03
N GLU A 27 -3.76 9.19 12.60
CA GLU A 27 -4.31 10.52 12.29
C GLU A 27 -4.08 10.89 10.81
N GLU A 28 -2.89 10.64 10.27
CA GLU A 28 -2.58 10.97 8.87
C GLU A 28 -3.36 10.09 7.89
N ILE A 29 -3.51 8.79 8.19
CA ILE A 29 -4.35 7.88 7.40
C ILE A 29 -5.80 8.38 7.40
N GLY A 30 -6.35 8.74 8.56
CA GLY A 30 -7.74 9.20 8.71
C GLY A 30 -8.06 10.55 8.07
N ARG A 31 -7.05 11.31 7.61
CA ARG A 31 -7.26 12.55 6.83
C ARG A 31 -7.61 12.28 5.37
N ALA A 32 -7.35 11.09 4.85
CA ALA A 32 -7.63 10.75 3.48
C ALA A 32 -9.11 10.37 3.29
N ASP A 33 -9.71 10.86 2.21
CA ASP A 33 -11.04 10.43 1.78
C ASP A 33 -11.06 8.94 1.38
N LEU A 34 -10.01 8.52 0.68
CA LEU A 34 -9.73 7.12 0.31
C LEU A 34 -8.31 6.77 0.78
N ALA A 35 -8.21 5.89 1.77
CA ALA A 35 -6.97 5.35 2.29
C ALA A 35 -6.83 3.89 1.83
N ILE A 36 -6.04 3.69 0.78
CA ILE A 36 -5.87 2.41 0.07
C ILE A 36 -4.63 1.67 0.60
N ALA A 37 -4.74 0.37 0.88
CA ALA A 37 -3.61 -0.47 1.25
C ALA A 37 -3.58 -1.84 0.53
N ASN A 38 -2.39 -2.34 0.25
CA ASN A 38 -2.18 -3.72 -0.20
C ASN A 38 -2.22 -4.68 1.00
N LEU A 39 -3.23 -5.56 1.04
CA LEU A 39 -3.32 -6.61 2.05
C LEU A 39 -2.54 -7.85 1.56
N GLU A 40 -1.24 -7.83 1.78
CA GLU A 40 -0.30 -8.88 1.36
C GLU A 40 -0.20 -10.05 2.35
N VAL A 41 -1.35 -10.52 2.81
CA VAL A 41 -1.50 -11.67 3.71
C VAL A 41 -2.86 -12.32 3.47
N THR A 42 -2.96 -13.62 3.72
CA THR A 42 -4.27 -14.25 3.88
C THR A 42 -4.72 -14.23 5.33
N LEU A 43 -6.03 -14.17 5.53
CA LEU A 43 -6.72 -14.40 6.80
C LEU A 43 -7.32 -15.81 6.75
N GLY A 44 -6.48 -16.84 6.70
CA GLY A 44 -6.93 -18.24 6.52
C GLY A 44 -7.38 -18.95 7.80
N GLY A 45 -7.41 -18.25 8.95
CA GLY A 45 -7.75 -18.83 10.25
C GLY A 45 -6.58 -19.58 10.89
N LYS A 46 -6.88 -20.27 12.00
CA LYS A 46 -5.88 -21.03 12.77
C LYS A 46 -5.41 -22.29 12.00
N PRO A 47 -4.15 -22.72 12.18
CA PRO A 47 -3.11 -22.04 12.95
C PRO A 47 -2.58 -20.80 12.23
N TYR A 48 -2.49 -19.70 12.96
CA TYR A 48 -1.87 -18.48 12.45
C TYR A 48 -0.38 -18.71 12.24
N LYS A 49 0.13 -18.27 11.08
CA LYS A 49 1.49 -18.55 10.65
C LYS A 49 2.07 -17.34 9.93
N GLY A 50 3.32 -17.03 10.24
CA GLY A 50 4.09 -16.07 9.45
C GLY A 50 4.61 -16.65 8.13
N TYR A 51 5.60 -15.96 7.56
CA TYR A 51 6.36 -16.40 6.38
C TYR A 51 6.87 -17.85 6.52
N PRO A 52 6.94 -18.67 5.45
CA PRO A 52 6.81 -18.32 4.02
C PRO A 52 5.38 -18.29 3.48
N ALA A 53 4.40 -18.74 4.25
CA ALA A 53 3.03 -18.78 3.81
C ALA A 53 2.13 -18.31 4.97
N PHE A 54 1.58 -17.12 4.79
CA PHE A 54 0.89 -16.36 5.80
C PHE A 54 -0.49 -16.93 6.12
N SER A 55 -0.88 -16.84 7.39
CA SER A 55 -2.26 -16.83 7.87
C SER A 55 -2.31 -15.88 9.05
N ALA A 56 -2.75 -14.65 8.81
CA ALA A 56 -2.80 -13.58 9.79
C ALA A 56 -4.00 -13.75 10.75
N PRO A 57 -3.87 -13.32 12.02
CA PRO A 57 -5.03 -13.17 12.90
C PRO A 57 -6.03 -12.13 12.39
N ASP A 58 -7.31 -12.39 12.61
CA ASP A 58 -8.42 -11.54 12.14
C ASP A 58 -8.35 -10.12 12.73
N GLU A 59 -7.85 -10.00 13.96
CA GLU A 59 -7.64 -8.72 14.65
C GLU A 59 -6.65 -7.81 13.91
N PHE A 60 -5.81 -8.36 13.02
CA PHE A 60 -4.95 -7.55 12.17
C PHE A 60 -5.75 -6.76 11.13
N LEU A 61 -6.75 -7.38 10.50
CA LEU A 61 -7.66 -6.69 9.57
C LEU A 61 -8.47 -5.62 10.30
N THR A 62 -8.95 -5.94 11.50
CA THR A 62 -9.67 -4.98 12.36
C THR A 62 -8.79 -3.77 12.67
N ALA A 63 -7.53 -3.98 13.04
CA ALA A 63 -6.61 -2.88 13.32
C ALA A 63 -6.26 -2.04 12.08
N ILE A 64 -6.21 -2.64 10.88
CA ILE A 64 -6.03 -1.91 9.62
C ILE A 64 -7.24 -0.99 9.37
N HIS A 65 -8.45 -1.53 9.51
CA HIS A 65 -9.69 -0.76 9.40
C HIS A 65 -9.76 0.38 10.42
N ASP A 66 -9.50 0.07 11.70
CA ASP A 66 -9.53 1.05 12.79
C ASP A 66 -8.43 2.10 12.70
N ALA A 67 -7.34 1.83 11.97
CA ALA A 67 -6.31 2.80 11.66
C ALA A 67 -6.76 3.82 10.60
N GLY A 68 -7.88 3.56 9.91
CA GLY A 68 -8.49 4.45 8.91
C GLY A 68 -8.33 4.00 7.46
N PHE A 69 -7.66 2.87 7.19
CA PHE A 69 -7.64 2.31 5.85
C PHE A 69 -9.04 1.82 5.48
N ASN A 70 -9.58 2.33 4.38
CA ASN A 70 -10.97 2.13 3.99
C ASN A 70 -11.14 1.52 2.60
N VAL A 71 -10.05 1.15 1.93
CA VAL A 71 -10.04 0.38 0.68
C VAL A 71 -8.85 -0.57 0.69
N LEU A 72 -9.04 -1.82 0.23
CA LEU A 72 -7.96 -2.80 0.17
C LEU A 72 -7.75 -3.34 -1.25
N VAL A 73 -6.50 -3.61 -1.59
CA VAL A 73 -6.14 -4.37 -2.79
C VAL A 73 -5.52 -5.69 -2.39
N THR A 74 -5.88 -6.77 -3.09
CA THR A 74 -5.63 -8.15 -2.64
C THR A 74 -4.97 -9.04 -3.67
N ALA A 75 -4.79 -8.62 -4.93
CA ALA A 75 -3.95 -9.33 -5.89
C ALA A 75 -2.47 -9.05 -5.56
N ASN A 76 -1.82 -10.06 -5.01
CA ASN A 76 -0.39 -10.10 -4.70
C ASN A 76 0.11 -11.54 -4.71
N ASN A 77 1.41 -11.72 -4.55
CA ASN A 77 2.01 -13.07 -4.57
C ASN A 77 1.58 -13.96 -3.40
N HIS A 78 1.06 -13.38 -2.32
CA HIS A 78 0.62 -14.07 -1.12
C HIS A 78 -0.89 -14.32 -1.04
N SER A 79 -1.68 -13.95 -2.06
CA SER A 79 -3.15 -14.11 -2.06
C SER A 79 -3.61 -15.56 -1.88
N LEU A 80 -2.75 -16.53 -2.19
CA LEU A 80 -3.07 -17.97 -2.18
C LEU A 80 -2.29 -18.77 -1.12
N ASP A 81 -1.64 -18.12 -0.15
CA ASP A 81 -0.83 -18.82 0.87
C ASP A 81 -1.59 -19.89 1.68
N ARG A 82 -2.93 -19.78 1.70
CA ARG A 82 -3.88 -20.70 2.34
C ARG A 82 -4.87 -21.33 1.33
N GLY A 83 -4.51 -21.31 0.05
CA GLY A 83 -5.31 -21.87 -1.05
C GLY A 83 -6.71 -21.24 -1.17
N LYS A 84 -7.63 -21.99 -1.79
CA LYS A 84 -9.03 -21.62 -1.98
C LYS A 84 -9.71 -21.14 -0.70
N SER A 85 -9.69 -21.97 0.35
CA SER A 85 -10.34 -21.63 1.62
C SER A 85 -9.75 -20.36 2.26
N GLY A 86 -8.45 -20.13 2.08
CA GLY A 86 -7.78 -18.93 2.56
C GLY A 86 -8.20 -17.66 1.83
N LEU A 87 -8.25 -17.72 0.49
CA LEU A 87 -8.70 -16.62 -0.35
C LEU A 87 -10.15 -16.27 -0.04
N GLU A 88 -11.05 -17.27 -0.06
CA GLU A 88 -12.48 -17.07 0.19
C GLU A 88 -12.73 -16.50 1.59
N ARG A 89 -12.05 -17.03 2.62
CA ARG A 89 -12.16 -16.49 3.99
C ARG A 89 -11.62 -15.07 4.11
N THR A 90 -10.54 -14.76 3.40
CA THR A 90 -9.98 -13.39 3.38
C THR A 90 -10.99 -12.42 2.79
N ILE A 91 -11.59 -12.74 1.64
CA ILE A 91 -12.65 -11.95 1.02
C ILE A 91 -13.84 -11.79 1.97
N GLN A 92 -14.32 -12.89 2.57
CA GLN A 92 -15.44 -12.87 3.49
C GLN A 92 -15.22 -11.93 4.69
N LEU A 93 -14.00 -11.93 5.27
CA LEU A 93 -13.69 -11.06 6.40
C LEU A 93 -13.62 -9.58 5.99
N ILE A 94 -13.03 -9.27 4.83
CA ILE A 94 -13.02 -7.91 4.28
C ILE A 94 -14.46 -7.42 4.03
N ASP A 95 -15.29 -8.25 3.39
CA ASP A 95 -16.71 -7.96 3.13
C ASP A 95 -17.50 -7.77 4.44
N SER A 96 -17.19 -8.52 5.50
CA SER A 96 -17.87 -8.40 6.80
C SER A 96 -17.64 -7.03 7.47
N LEU A 97 -16.50 -6.39 7.18
CA LEU A 97 -16.19 -5.03 7.62
C LEU A 97 -16.66 -3.96 6.62
N LYS A 98 -17.29 -4.37 5.51
CA LYS A 98 -17.77 -3.49 4.43
C LYS A 98 -16.65 -2.65 3.81
N ILE A 99 -15.44 -3.19 3.74
CA ILE A 99 -14.30 -2.52 3.12
C ILE A 99 -14.32 -2.86 1.62
N PRO A 100 -14.47 -1.88 0.72
CA PRO A 100 -14.31 -2.12 -0.72
C PRO A 100 -12.94 -2.72 -1.03
N HIS A 101 -12.91 -3.73 -1.89
CA HIS A 101 -11.66 -4.37 -2.28
C HIS A 101 -11.63 -4.78 -3.75
N ALA A 102 -10.41 -4.93 -4.27
CA ALA A 102 -10.15 -5.33 -5.64
C ALA A 102 -8.94 -6.28 -5.72
N GLY A 103 -9.01 -7.24 -6.65
CA GLY A 103 -7.87 -8.07 -7.06
C GLY A 103 -8.09 -9.58 -6.90
N THR A 104 -8.97 -10.00 -5.98
CA THR A 104 -9.33 -11.41 -5.76
C THR A 104 -10.84 -11.58 -5.63
N TYR A 105 -11.39 -12.62 -6.23
CA TYR A 105 -12.84 -12.88 -6.26
C TYR A 105 -13.14 -14.37 -6.04
N ILE A 106 -14.28 -14.69 -5.43
CA ILE A 106 -14.72 -16.07 -5.21
C ILE A 106 -15.09 -16.76 -6.53
N ASN A 107 -15.52 -15.99 -7.54
CA ASN A 107 -15.82 -16.47 -8.89
C ASN A 107 -15.84 -15.34 -9.96
N THR A 108 -16.02 -15.72 -11.23
CA THR A 108 -16.13 -14.79 -12.36
C THR A 108 -17.33 -13.84 -12.25
N GLU A 109 -18.50 -14.33 -11.82
CA GLU A 109 -19.70 -13.48 -11.67
C GLU A 109 -19.48 -12.35 -10.67
N GLU A 110 -18.82 -12.64 -9.54
CA GLU A 110 -18.44 -11.64 -8.56
C GLU A 110 -17.45 -10.63 -9.14
N ARG A 111 -16.42 -11.11 -9.87
CA ARG A 111 -15.46 -10.22 -10.54
C ARG A 111 -16.16 -9.29 -11.51
N ASP A 112 -16.99 -9.81 -12.41
CA ASP A 112 -17.66 -9.03 -13.45
C ASP A 112 -18.64 -8.00 -12.85
N LYS A 113 -19.20 -8.29 -11.67
CA LYS A 113 -20.07 -7.36 -10.94
C LYS A 113 -19.31 -6.29 -10.15
N LYS A 114 -18.15 -6.63 -9.58
CA LYS A 114 -17.42 -5.77 -8.63
C LYS A 114 -16.17 -5.09 -9.23
N TYR A 115 -15.73 -5.49 -10.42
CA TYR A 115 -14.50 -5.01 -11.05
C TYR A 115 -14.74 -4.46 -12.47
N PRO A 116 -14.10 -3.35 -12.87
CA PRO A 116 -13.23 -2.44 -12.11
C PRO A 116 -13.89 -1.89 -10.83
N LEU A 117 -13.12 -1.73 -9.75
CA LEU A 117 -13.68 -1.24 -8.49
C LEU A 117 -13.92 0.25 -8.58
N LEU A 118 -15.19 0.66 -8.72
CA LEU A 118 -15.58 2.06 -8.71
C LEU A 118 -15.84 2.55 -7.28
N LEU A 119 -15.06 3.55 -6.85
CA LEU A 119 -15.16 4.20 -5.55
C LEU A 119 -15.77 5.58 -5.73
N GLU A 120 -16.80 5.91 -4.95
CA GLU A 120 -17.44 7.22 -4.99
C GLU A 120 -17.31 7.94 -3.65
N LYS A 121 -16.74 9.15 -3.66
CA LYS A 121 -16.50 9.92 -2.44
C LYS A 121 -16.45 11.41 -2.77
N ASN A 122 -17.19 12.23 -2.03
CA ASN A 122 -17.23 13.70 -2.19
C ASN A 122 -17.45 14.18 -3.64
N GLY A 123 -18.27 13.47 -4.42
CA GLY A 123 -18.55 13.80 -5.83
C GLY A 123 -17.46 13.37 -6.83
N PHE A 124 -16.41 12.69 -6.37
CA PHE A 124 -15.41 12.03 -7.20
C PHE A 124 -15.76 10.56 -7.41
N ARG A 125 -15.47 10.06 -8.61
CA ARG A 125 -15.63 8.66 -9.04
C ARG A 125 -14.27 8.11 -9.46
N ILE A 126 -13.69 7.20 -8.69
CA ILE A 126 -12.34 6.66 -8.93
C ILE A 126 -12.44 5.19 -9.28
N ALA A 127 -11.98 4.80 -10.47
CA ALA A 127 -11.86 3.39 -10.84
C ALA A 127 -10.50 2.86 -10.39
N LEU A 128 -10.50 1.84 -9.53
CA LEU A 128 -9.30 1.19 -9.01
C LEU A 128 -9.11 -0.18 -9.67
N LEU A 129 -7.93 -0.37 -10.25
CA LEU A 129 -7.50 -1.63 -10.83
C LEU A 129 -6.41 -2.25 -9.96
N ASN A 130 -6.37 -3.58 -9.84
CA ASN A 130 -5.31 -4.27 -9.12
C ASN A 130 -4.92 -5.59 -9.76
N TYR A 131 -3.61 -5.78 -9.96
CA TYR A 131 -3.02 -6.96 -10.60
C TYR A 131 -1.72 -7.40 -9.92
N THR A 132 -1.41 -8.69 -10.03
CA THR A 132 -0.15 -9.26 -9.55
C THR A 132 0.63 -10.03 -10.62
N TYR A 133 1.95 -10.01 -10.54
CA TYR A 133 2.83 -10.78 -11.41
C TYR A 133 2.70 -12.30 -11.22
N GLY A 134 2.22 -12.77 -10.06
CA GLY A 134 2.20 -14.19 -9.72
C GLY A 134 1.63 -14.47 -8.33
N THR A 135 1.60 -15.74 -7.94
CA THR A 135 1.07 -16.24 -6.65
C THR A 135 2.01 -17.25 -5.99
N ASN A 136 3.33 -16.98 -6.06
CA ASN A 136 4.39 -17.85 -5.51
C ASN A 136 4.32 -19.32 -6.00
N GLY A 137 3.86 -19.52 -7.24
CA GLY A 137 3.70 -20.86 -7.85
C GLY A 137 2.49 -21.64 -7.38
N ILE A 138 1.64 -21.07 -6.52
CA ILE A 138 0.37 -21.69 -6.09
C ILE A 138 -0.69 -21.38 -7.15
N PRO A 139 -1.29 -22.39 -7.81
CA PRO A 139 -2.32 -22.15 -8.83
C PRO A 139 -3.64 -21.73 -8.19
N VAL A 140 -4.38 -20.85 -8.87
CA VAL A 140 -5.76 -20.52 -8.48
C VAL A 140 -6.62 -21.77 -8.64
N THR A 141 -7.43 -22.09 -7.62
CA THR A 141 -8.40 -23.18 -7.68
C THR A 141 -9.75 -22.64 -8.16
N PRO A 142 -10.29 -23.13 -9.29
CA PRO A 142 -11.62 -22.73 -9.74
C PRO A 142 -12.72 -22.95 -8.67
N PRO A 143 -13.74 -22.09 -8.61
CA PRO A 143 -14.01 -20.98 -9.53
C PRO A 143 -13.29 -19.66 -9.17
N ASN A 144 -12.44 -19.62 -8.15
CA ASN A 144 -11.82 -18.37 -7.68
C ASN A 144 -11.03 -17.66 -8.78
N ILE A 145 -10.88 -16.35 -8.63
CA ILE A 145 -10.10 -15.50 -9.54
C ILE A 145 -9.07 -14.70 -8.75
N VAL A 146 -7.86 -14.64 -9.29
CA VAL A 146 -6.82 -13.66 -8.92
C VAL A 146 -6.52 -12.86 -10.19
N ASN A 147 -6.51 -11.54 -10.09
CA ASN A 147 -6.17 -10.68 -11.22
C ASN A 147 -4.65 -10.73 -11.48
N TYR A 148 -4.23 -11.45 -12.49
CA TYR A 148 -2.84 -11.48 -12.93
C TYR A 148 -2.53 -10.33 -13.90
N ILE A 149 -1.26 -9.93 -13.95
CA ILE A 149 -0.76 -9.02 -14.97
C ILE A 149 -0.83 -9.72 -16.33
N ASP A 150 -1.85 -9.36 -17.10
CA ASP A 150 -2.04 -9.74 -18.50
C ASP A 150 -2.51 -8.50 -19.26
N THR A 151 -1.74 -8.02 -20.23
CA THR A 151 -2.03 -6.76 -20.93
C THR A 151 -3.32 -6.80 -21.76
N THR A 152 -3.79 -7.98 -22.16
CA THR A 152 -5.07 -8.14 -22.86
C THR A 152 -6.23 -7.94 -21.89
N VAL A 153 -6.16 -8.60 -20.73
CA VAL A 153 -7.17 -8.46 -19.67
C VAL A 153 -7.18 -7.03 -19.13
N ILE A 154 -6.01 -6.47 -18.82
CA ILE A 154 -5.88 -5.10 -18.31
C ILE A 154 -6.44 -4.09 -19.32
N ALA A 155 -6.17 -4.25 -20.61
CA ALA A 155 -6.71 -3.35 -21.63
C ALA A 155 -8.24 -3.38 -21.66
N LYS A 156 -8.85 -4.56 -21.53
CA LYS A 156 -10.31 -4.70 -21.44
C LYS A 156 -10.85 -4.00 -20.19
N ASP A 157 -10.27 -4.27 -19.03
CA ASP A 157 -10.69 -3.68 -17.76
C ASP A 157 -10.51 -2.14 -17.75
N ILE A 158 -9.53 -1.59 -18.48
CA ILE A 158 -9.37 -0.14 -18.68
C ILE A 158 -10.51 0.43 -19.54
N GLU A 159 -10.92 -0.23 -20.62
CA GLU A 159 -12.05 0.23 -21.44
C GLU A 159 -13.38 0.12 -20.67
N GLU A 160 -13.57 -0.94 -19.90
CA GLU A 160 -14.71 -1.08 -18.98
C GLU A 160 -14.70 0.05 -17.95
N SER A 161 -13.53 0.38 -17.38
CA SER A 161 -13.38 1.53 -16.48
C SER A 161 -13.80 2.83 -17.16
N LYS A 162 -13.33 3.12 -18.38
CA LYS A 162 -13.71 4.34 -19.13
C LYS A 162 -15.21 4.41 -19.38
N ALA A 163 -15.86 3.28 -19.69
CA ALA A 163 -17.30 3.21 -19.89
C ALA A 163 -18.09 3.60 -18.62
N MET A 164 -17.53 3.35 -17.43
CA MET A 164 -18.10 3.80 -16.16
C MET A 164 -17.99 5.32 -15.96
N LYS A 165 -17.25 6.06 -16.79
CA LYS A 165 -16.99 7.51 -16.70
C LYS A 165 -16.40 7.97 -15.35
N PRO A 166 -15.30 7.36 -14.87
CA PRO A 166 -14.61 7.81 -13.66
C PRO A 166 -13.90 9.13 -13.92
N ASP A 167 -13.69 9.87 -12.83
CA ASP A 167 -12.86 11.06 -12.76
C ASP A 167 -11.35 10.72 -12.83
N ALA A 168 -10.97 9.54 -12.34
CA ALA A 168 -9.62 9.00 -12.50
C ALA A 168 -9.61 7.47 -12.47
N ILE A 169 -8.69 6.87 -13.23
CA ILE A 169 -8.35 5.44 -13.18
C ILE A 169 -6.99 5.30 -12.51
N ILE A 170 -6.91 4.48 -11.45
CA ILE A 170 -5.68 4.20 -10.70
C ILE A 170 -5.36 2.71 -10.81
N ALA A 171 -4.17 2.36 -11.26
CA ALA A 171 -3.70 0.97 -11.33
C ALA A 171 -2.72 0.65 -10.19
N CYS A 172 -3.11 -0.27 -9.31
CA CYS A 172 -2.31 -0.82 -8.24
C CYS A 172 -1.60 -2.11 -8.70
N MET A 173 -0.29 -2.05 -8.90
CA MET A 173 0.48 -3.12 -9.51
C MET A 173 1.38 -3.80 -8.48
N HIS A 174 1.29 -5.12 -8.37
CA HIS A 174 2.17 -5.93 -7.53
C HIS A 174 3.20 -6.61 -8.43
N TRP A 175 4.41 -6.06 -8.53
CA TRP A 175 5.34 -6.30 -9.65
C TRP A 175 6.83 -6.06 -9.35
N GLY A 176 7.70 -6.33 -10.32
CA GLY A 176 9.14 -6.09 -10.18
C GLY A 176 9.86 -7.19 -9.43
N ILE A 177 11.09 -6.91 -9.01
CA ILE A 177 11.99 -7.90 -8.40
C ILE A 177 12.22 -7.55 -6.94
N GLU A 178 12.05 -8.53 -6.04
CA GLU A 178 12.32 -8.37 -4.62
C GLU A 178 13.71 -7.75 -4.35
N TYR A 179 13.75 -6.83 -3.40
CA TYR A 179 14.94 -6.15 -2.88
C TYR A 179 15.67 -5.21 -3.86
N GLN A 180 15.21 -5.09 -5.10
CA GLN A 180 15.78 -4.15 -6.05
C GLN A 180 15.29 -2.72 -5.78
N SER A 181 16.22 -1.81 -5.48
CA SER A 181 15.89 -0.41 -5.15
C SER A 181 15.56 0.46 -6.37
N LEU A 182 15.75 -0.05 -7.59
CA LEU A 182 15.38 0.62 -8.83
C LEU A 182 14.41 -0.25 -9.62
N PRO A 183 13.43 0.34 -10.31
CA PRO A 183 12.52 -0.42 -11.15
C PRO A 183 13.25 -1.05 -12.32
N ASP A 184 12.89 -2.28 -12.64
CA ASP A 184 13.41 -2.97 -13.81
C ASP A 184 12.79 -2.44 -15.12
N LYS A 185 13.16 -3.04 -16.25
CA LYS A 185 12.67 -2.62 -17.57
C LYS A 185 11.18 -2.92 -17.75
N GLU A 186 10.68 -3.99 -17.15
CA GLU A 186 9.29 -4.42 -17.29
C GLU A 186 8.34 -3.51 -16.51
N GLN A 187 8.70 -3.14 -15.29
CA GLN A 187 7.97 -2.15 -14.48
C GLN A 187 7.85 -0.81 -15.22
N LYS A 188 8.95 -0.32 -15.83
CA LYS A 188 8.95 0.92 -16.60
C LYS A 188 8.06 0.82 -17.84
N PHE A 189 8.23 -0.25 -18.62
CA PHE A 189 7.42 -0.50 -19.80
C PHE A 189 5.93 -0.56 -19.47
N LEU A 190 5.55 -1.29 -18.42
CA LEU A 190 4.15 -1.45 -18.05
C LEU A 190 3.56 -0.16 -17.49
N ALA A 191 4.33 0.63 -16.72
CA ALA A 191 3.90 1.95 -16.28
C ALA A 191 3.64 2.91 -17.47
N ASP A 192 4.54 2.91 -18.47
CA ASP A 192 4.36 3.70 -19.70
C ASP A 192 3.11 3.25 -20.47
N TRP A 193 2.95 1.94 -20.63
CA TRP A 193 1.83 1.35 -21.35
C TRP A 193 0.49 1.63 -20.66
N LEU A 194 0.42 1.55 -19.33
CA LEU A 194 -0.80 1.86 -18.56
C LEU A 194 -1.23 3.31 -18.77
N ILE A 195 -0.30 4.26 -18.67
CA ILE A 195 -0.58 5.69 -18.90
C ILE A 195 -1.07 5.91 -20.34
N GLN A 196 -0.38 5.33 -21.34
CA GLN A 196 -0.79 5.41 -22.74
C GLN A 196 -2.18 4.83 -23.00
N LYS A 197 -2.61 3.84 -22.21
CA LYS A 197 -3.96 3.27 -22.28
C LYS A 197 -5.02 4.11 -21.57
N GLY A 198 -4.65 5.18 -20.87
CA GLY A 198 -5.57 6.10 -20.19
C GLY A 198 -5.70 5.87 -18.69
N VAL A 199 -4.77 5.12 -18.06
CA VAL A 199 -4.65 5.11 -16.60
C VAL A 199 -4.05 6.44 -16.14
N ASN A 200 -4.69 7.11 -15.18
CA ASN A 200 -4.20 8.39 -14.68
C ASN A 200 -2.99 8.20 -13.76
N HIS A 201 -3.02 7.22 -12.85
CA HIS A 201 -1.97 7.03 -11.86
C HIS A 201 -1.63 5.55 -11.64
N VAL A 202 -0.36 5.27 -11.38
CA VAL A 202 0.16 3.90 -11.22
C VAL A 202 0.87 3.77 -9.88
N ILE A 203 0.42 2.83 -9.05
CA ILE A 203 0.92 2.64 -7.68
C ILE A 203 1.43 1.21 -7.53
N GLY A 204 2.75 1.07 -7.37
CA GLY A 204 3.46 -0.21 -7.31
C GLY A 204 3.74 -0.70 -5.90
N SER A 205 3.82 -2.02 -5.76
CA SER A 205 4.25 -2.77 -4.57
C SER A 205 4.96 -4.06 -4.99
N HIS A 206 5.38 -4.91 -4.04
CA HIS A 206 6.12 -6.18 -4.16
C HIS A 206 7.62 -6.14 -3.84
N PRO A 207 8.45 -5.20 -4.33
CA PRO A 207 9.91 -5.27 -4.13
C PRO A 207 10.39 -5.25 -2.68
N HIS A 208 9.50 -5.03 -1.70
CA HIS A 208 9.77 -4.93 -0.26
C HIS A 208 10.73 -3.81 0.15
N VAL A 209 11.16 -2.99 -0.82
CA VAL A 209 11.97 -1.79 -0.64
C VAL A 209 11.28 -0.65 -1.37
N VAL A 210 11.51 0.58 -0.89
CA VAL A 210 11.03 1.76 -1.60
C VAL A 210 11.75 1.89 -2.95
N GLN A 211 11.01 2.25 -3.99
CA GLN A 211 11.55 2.59 -5.32
C GLN A 211 11.16 4.03 -5.68
N PRO A 212 11.82 4.65 -6.68
CA PRO A 212 11.56 6.03 -7.07
C PRO A 212 10.09 6.33 -7.38
N ILE A 213 9.76 7.62 -7.31
CA ILE A 213 8.45 8.17 -7.63
C ILE A 213 8.61 9.26 -8.69
N GLU A 214 7.78 9.20 -9.73
CA GLU A 214 7.79 10.13 -10.85
C GLU A 214 6.42 10.79 -11.00
N VAL A 215 6.40 12.11 -11.16
CA VAL A 215 5.24 12.85 -11.68
C VAL A 215 5.55 13.16 -13.13
N ARG A 216 4.85 12.48 -14.03
CA ARG A 216 5.00 12.62 -15.48
C ARG A 216 3.96 13.60 -15.99
N THR A 217 4.33 14.40 -16.97
CA THR A 217 3.41 15.35 -17.62
C THR A 217 3.12 14.85 -19.02
N ASP A 218 1.84 14.70 -19.37
CA ASP A 218 1.42 14.45 -20.74
C ASP A 218 1.76 15.67 -21.60
N SER A 219 2.47 15.47 -22.71
CA SER A 219 2.95 16.58 -23.54
C SER A 219 1.85 17.27 -24.36
N VAL A 220 0.68 16.64 -24.49
CA VAL A 220 -0.46 17.13 -25.27
C VAL A 220 -1.50 17.77 -24.36
N THR A 221 -1.92 17.06 -23.31
CA THR A 221 -2.97 17.55 -22.39
C THR A 221 -2.42 18.37 -21.23
N ASN A 222 -1.11 18.26 -20.96
CA ASN A 222 -0.44 18.81 -19.77
C ASN A 222 -0.96 18.22 -18.45
N ASP A 223 -1.67 17.08 -18.50
CA ASP A 223 -2.10 16.34 -17.33
C ASP A 223 -0.91 15.72 -16.62
N LYS A 224 -1.02 15.59 -15.29
CA LYS A 224 0.02 15.01 -14.44
C LYS A 224 -0.36 13.59 -14.03
N HIS A 225 0.55 12.65 -14.24
CA HIS A 225 0.43 11.25 -13.90
C HIS A 225 1.44 10.88 -12.82
N LEU A 226 0.96 10.42 -11.67
CA LEU A 226 1.81 9.91 -10.62
C LEU A 226 2.14 8.43 -10.85
N VAL A 227 3.43 8.11 -10.87
CA VAL A 227 3.97 6.74 -10.95
C VAL A 227 4.82 6.47 -9.72
N VAL A 228 4.37 5.54 -8.90
CA VAL A 228 5.10 5.04 -7.73
C VAL A 228 5.53 3.61 -8.07
N TYR A 229 6.82 3.32 -8.18
CA TYR A 229 7.23 1.97 -8.59
C TYR A 229 7.13 0.94 -7.47
N SER A 230 7.39 1.34 -6.23
CA SER A 230 7.20 0.52 -5.03
C SER A 230 7.05 1.39 -3.79
N LEU A 231 5.99 1.12 -3.02
CA LEU A 231 5.74 1.71 -1.70
C LEU A 231 6.67 1.17 -0.59
N GLY A 232 7.40 0.08 -0.83
CA GLY A 232 8.13 -0.65 0.20
C GLY A 232 7.21 -1.32 1.22
N ASN A 233 7.71 -1.53 2.43
CA ASN A 233 6.97 -2.24 3.48
C ASN A 233 6.35 -1.27 4.48
N TYR A 234 5.03 -1.18 4.52
CA TYR A 234 4.38 -0.32 5.51
C TYR A 234 4.54 -0.89 6.92
N ILE A 235 4.02 -2.11 7.19
CA ILE A 235 4.25 -2.86 8.43
C ILE A 235 4.81 -4.26 8.15
N SER A 236 6.02 -4.55 8.63
CA SER A 236 6.72 -5.84 8.42
C SER A 236 7.67 -6.21 9.56
N ASN A 237 8.22 -7.42 9.51
CA ASN A 237 9.33 -7.85 10.38
C ASN A 237 10.56 -8.28 9.55
N MET A 238 10.71 -7.77 8.33
CA MET A 238 11.86 -8.06 7.48
C MET A 238 13.09 -7.29 7.96
N SER A 239 14.24 -7.98 8.06
CA SER A 239 15.46 -7.45 8.70
C SER A 239 16.56 -7.07 7.71
N ALA A 240 16.38 -7.39 6.43
CA ALA A 240 17.32 -6.96 5.41
C ALA A 240 17.31 -5.43 5.30
N ARG A 241 18.48 -4.83 5.04
CA ARG A 241 18.62 -3.38 4.87
C ARG A 241 17.61 -2.88 3.82
N ARG A 242 16.92 -1.76 4.09
CA ARG A 242 15.86 -1.13 3.27
C ARG A 242 14.50 -1.83 3.26
N THR A 243 14.35 -2.98 3.93
CA THR A 243 13.06 -3.71 3.98
C THR A 243 12.22 -3.43 5.23
N ASP A 244 12.76 -2.63 6.14
CA ASP A 244 12.21 -2.30 7.45
C ASP A 244 11.38 -1.01 7.46
N GLY A 245 11.00 -0.51 6.28
CA GLY A 245 10.11 0.63 6.14
C GLY A 245 9.59 0.79 4.72
N GLY A 246 8.73 1.78 4.57
CA GLY A 246 8.04 2.10 3.34
C GLY A 246 7.63 3.56 3.33
N LEU A 247 6.63 3.88 2.53
CA LEU A 247 6.15 5.24 2.39
C LEU A 247 4.62 5.31 2.26
N MET A 248 4.08 6.46 2.63
CA MET A 248 2.73 6.88 2.25
C MET A 248 2.85 7.87 1.10
N VAL A 249 2.00 7.72 0.10
CA VAL A 249 1.81 8.72 -0.95
C VAL A 249 0.46 9.38 -0.74
N ARG A 250 0.44 10.71 -0.73
CA ARG A 250 -0.79 11.49 -0.71
C ARG A 250 -1.02 12.08 -2.08
N MET A 251 -2.25 11.96 -2.55
CA MET A 251 -2.72 12.50 -3.82
C MET A 251 -3.94 13.35 -3.55
N GLU A 252 -3.93 14.58 -4.04
CA GLU A 252 -5.06 15.49 -3.96
C GLU A 252 -5.58 15.74 -5.37
N LEU A 253 -6.78 15.23 -5.63
CA LEU A 253 -7.51 15.48 -6.87
C LEU A 253 -8.48 16.64 -6.65
N VAL A 254 -8.55 17.53 -7.64
CA VAL A 254 -9.54 18.61 -7.67
C VAL A 254 -10.35 18.51 -8.96
N LYS A 255 -11.62 18.88 -8.86
CA LYS A 255 -12.59 18.79 -9.94
C LYS A 255 -13.27 20.14 -10.10
N ASP A 256 -12.85 20.84 -11.14
CA ASP A 256 -13.48 22.08 -11.60
C ASP A 256 -14.35 21.72 -12.81
N SER A 257 -14.02 22.23 -14.01
CA SER A 257 -14.57 21.72 -15.29
C SER A 257 -13.92 20.41 -15.73
N THR A 258 -12.70 20.14 -15.26
CA THR A 258 -11.95 18.91 -15.50
C THR A 258 -11.34 18.43 -14.18
N VAL A 259 -11.01 17.14 -14.11
CA VAL A 259 -10.33 16.54 -12.96
C VAL A 259 -8.83 16.63 -13.18
N ARG A 260 -8.09 17.07 -12.17
CA ARG A 260 -6.63 17.14 -12.25
C ARG A 260 -5.97 16.77 -10.93
N LEU A 261 -4.74 16.28 -11.03
CA LEU A 261 -3.84 16.12 -9.89
C LEU A 261 -3.37 17.50 -9.42
N ASN A 262 -3.92 17.98 -8.31
CA ASN A 262 -3.58 19.29 -7.73
C ASN A 262 -2.25 19.24 -7.00
N ASN A 263 -2.10 18.25 -6.12
CA ASN A 263 -0.92 18.06 -5.29
C ASN A 263 -0.61 16.57 -5.13
N CYS A 264 0.68 16.25 -5.05
CA CYS A 264 1.13 14.93 -4.63
C CYS A 264 2.43 15.04 -3.84
N GLU A 265 2.50 14.30 -2.74
CA GLU A 265 3.62 14.30 -1.83
C GLU A 265 3.80 12.91 -1.24
N TYR A 266 4.98 12.61 -0.71
CA TYR A 266 5.25 11.34 -0.03
C TYR A 266 5.78 11.55 1.38
N SER A 267 5.60 10.57 2.26
CA SER A 267 6.24 10.56 3.57
C SER A 267 6.78 9.18 3.90
N LEU A 268 7.95 9.13 4.49
CA LEU A 268 8.62 7.89 4.86
C LEU A 268 8.17 7.44 6.26
N VAL A 269 7.90 6.14 6.38
CA VAL A 269 7.47 5.50 7.62
C VAL A 269 8.32 4.25 7.84
N TRP A 270 8.92 4.17 9.03
CA TRP A 270 9.79 3.05 9.42
C TRP A 270 9.06 2.15 10.41
N THR A 271 9.26 0.83 10.31
CA THR A 271 8.70 -0.14 11.25
C THR A 271 9.69 -0.42 12.37
N ALA A 272 9.44 0.16 13.55
CA ALA A 272 10.18 -0.16 14.77
C ALA A 272 9.73 -1.50 15.33
N ARG A 273 10.66 -2.42 15.55
CA ARG A 273 10.38 -3.71 16.22
C ARG A 273 10.28 -3.53 17.74
N PRO A 274 9.65 -4.47 18.47
CA PRO A 274 9.58 -4.44 19.92
C PRO A 274 10.93 -4.21 20.62
N ILE A 275 11.98 -4.87 20.15
CA ILE A 275 13.34 -4.72 20.70
C ILE A 275 13.93 -3.31 20.49
N GLN A 276 13.49 -2.59 19.46
CA GLN A 276 13.97 -1.22 19.17
C GLN A 276 13.11 -0.16 19.85
N SER A 277 11.79 -0.38 19.91
CA SER A 277 10.83 0.58 20.46
C SER A 277 10.66 0.45 21.98
N GLY A 278 11.01 -0.69 22.56
CA GLY A 278 10.67 -1.04 23.94
C GLY A 278 9.16 -1.19 24.17
N LYS A 279 8.36 -1.23 23.11
CA LYS A 279 6.90 -1.43 23.15
C LYS A 279 6.59 -2.90 22.86
N LYS A 280 5.41 -3.34 23.30
CA LYS A 280 4.94 -4.72 23.08
C LYS A 280 4.89 -5.07 21.59
N ASN A 281 4.30 -4.20 20.79
CA ASN A 281 4.07 -4.40 19.36
C ASN A 281 5.09 -3.66 18.50
N HIS A 282 5.17 -4.05 17.22
CA HIS A 282 5.79 -3.22 16.18
C HIS A 282 5.10 -1.85 16.13
N GLN A 283 5.83 -0.79 15.83
CA GLN A 283 5.32 0.57 15.76
C GLN A 283 5.70 1.21 14.43
N LEU A 284 4.72 1.80 13.75
CA LEU A 284 4.97 2.61 12.56
C LEU A 284 5.40 4.00 12.99
N LEU A 285 6.65 4.35 12.74
CA LEU A 285 7.23 5.63 13.11
C LEU A 285 7.47 6.48 11.85
N PRO A 286 6.77 7.61 11.68
CA PRO A 286 7.11 8.61 10.67
C PRO A 286 8.55 9.08 10.86
N VAL A 287 9.31 9.27 9.79
CA VAL A 287 10.74 9.66 9.90
C VAL A 287 10.96 11.03 10.54
N ASN A 288 9.92 11.85 10.63
CA ASN A 288 9.92 13.15 11.29
C ASN A 288 9.22 13.15 12.66
N LEU A 289 9.00 11.99 13.28
CA LEU A 289 8.50 11.90 14.64
C LEU A 289 9.44 12.68 15.61
N PRO A 290 8.92 13.45 16.58
CA PRO A 290 9.75 14.20 17.52
C PRO A 290 10.80 13.30 18.21
N ALA A 291 12.04 13.78 18.29
CA ALA A 291 13.17 12.98 18.78
C ALA A 291 12.98 12.44 20.21
N ASP A 292 12.27 13.20 21.05
CA ASP A 292 11.94 12.82 22.42
C ASP A 292 10.93 11.67 22.49
N SER A 293 10.18 11.44 21.40
CA SER A 293 9.25 10.31 21.24
C SER A 293 9.92 9.07 20.62
N ILE A 294 11.18 9.17 20.17
CA ILE A 294 11.91 8.05 19.56
C ILE A 294 12.89 7.45 20.58
N PRO A 295 12.72 6.17 20.97
CA PRO A 295 13.63 5.46 21.86
C PRO A 295 15.06 5.45 21.32
N LEU A 296 16.07 5.59 22.20
CA LEU A 296 17.48 5.67 21.81
C LEU A 296 17.93 4.49 20.93
N GLN A 297 17.45 3.28 21.26
CA GLN A 297 17.74 2.04 20.53
C GLN A 297 17.16 2.02 19.10
N ALA A 298 16.10 2.79 18.84
CA ALA A 298 15.48 2.91 17.52
C ALA A 298 16.14 3.98 16.63
N ARG A 299 16.78 5.01 17.22
CA ARG A 299 17.25 6.20 16.49
C ARG A 299 18.23 5.88 15.36
N ASN A 300 19.17 4.95 15.60
CA ASN A 300 20.16 4.61 14.58
C ASN A 300 19.52 3.87 13.39
N SER A 301 18.67 2.87 13.64
CA SER A 301 17.96 2.14 12.59
C SER A 301 17.04 3.05 11.77
N LEU A 302 16.28 3.92 12.44
CA LEU A 302 15.45 4.92 11.77
C LEU A 302 16.28 5.85 10.88
N LYS A 303 17.44 6.32 11.38
CA LYS A 303 18.36 7.18 10.61
C LYS A 303 18.93 6.45 9.39
N ILE A 304 19.29 5.17 9.51
CA ILE A 304 19.78 4.36 8.39
C ILE A 304 18.71 4.24 7.31
N PHE A 305 17.49 3.83 7.67
CA PHE A 305 16.37 3.76 6.72
C PHE A 305 16.11 5.09 6.04
N THR A 306 16.02 6.17 6.82
CA THR A 306 15.76 7.53 6.33
C THR A 306 16.83 7.99 5.34
N ASN A 307 18.11 7.76 5.67
CA ASN A 307 19.23 8.17 4.83
C ASN A 307 19.29 7.36 3.53
N ASP A 308 19.06 6.04 3.60
CA ASP A 308 19.02 5.19 2.41
C ASP A 308 17.91 5.63 1.46
N ALA A 309 16.69 5.81 1.97
CA ALA A 309 15.53 6.24 1.18
C ALA A 309 15.72 7.64 0.59
N ARG A 310 16.16 8.62 1.38
CA ARG A 310 16.40 9.99 0.89
C ARG A 310 17.55 10.05 -0.11
N THR A 311 18.60 9.26 0.05
CA THR A 311 19.70 9.20 -0.94
C THR A 311 19.19 8.68 -2.29
N LEU A 312 18.36 7.63 -2.27
CA LEU A 312 17.70 7.11 -3.46
C LEU A 312 16.82 8.17 -4.11
N PHE A 313 15.93 8.79 -3.33
CA PHE A 313 14.93 9.72 -3.83
C PHE A 313 15.51 11.04 -4.33
N ASN A 314 16.54 11.58 -3.65
CA ASN A 314 17.24 12.78 -4.13
C ASN A 314 17.87 12.57 -5.51
N LYS A 315 18.25 11.33 -5.84
CA LYS A 315 18.85 10.99 -7.12
C LYS A 315 17.83 10.66 -8.21
N HIS A 316 16.68 10.08 -7.83
CA HIS A 316 15.79 9.41 -8.79
C HIS A 316 14.34 9.88 -8.80
N ASN A 317 13.84 10.55 -7.75
CA ASN A 317 12.47 11.06 -7.78
C ASN A 317 12.37 12.25 -8.74
N GLN A 318 11.21 12.37 -9.39
CA GLN A 318 10.92 13.43 -10.35
C GLN A 318 9.58 14.08 -10.02
N GLY A 319 9.57 15.40 -9.84
CA GLY A 319 8.33 16.18 -9.71
C GLY A 319 7.52 15.98 -8.43
N ILE A 320 8.05 15.31 -7.39
CA ILE A 320 7.37 15.07 -6.11
C ILE A 320 8.26 15.45 -4.91
N LYS A 321 7.64 15.89 -3.81
CA LYS A 321 8.33 16.30 -2.58
C LYS A 321 7.94 15.43 -1.37
N GLU A 322 8.87 15.35 -0.42
CA GLU A 322 8.61 14.75 0.88
C GLU A 322 7.79 15.72 1.76
N TYR A 323 6.73 15.23 2.41
CA TYR A 323 6.00 15.95 3.44
C TYR A 323 6.20 15.32 4.82
N THR A 324 5.86 16.08 5.86
CA THR A 324 6.12 15.74 7.25
C THR A 324 4.82 15.75 8.06
N PHE A 325 4.61 14.73 8.90
CA PHE A 325 3.37 14.60 9.70
C PHE A 325 3.30 15.67 10.79
N TYR A 326 4.38 15.75 11.58
CA TYR A 326 4.57 16.72 12.63
C TYR A 326 5.28 17.97 12.11
N LYS A 327 4.62 19.12 12.21
CA LYS A 327 5.24 20.43 11.97
C LYS A 327 6.26 20.71 13.09
N LYS A 328 7.46 21.19 12.73
CA LYS A 328 8.41 21.70 13.74
C LYS A 328 7.73 22.84 14.51
N LYS A 329 7.68 22.75 15.84
CA LYS A 329 7.33 23.91 16.67
C LYS A 329 8.36 24.99 16.38
N VAL A 330 7.93 26.09 15.76
CA VAL A 330 8.75 27.29 15.65
C VAL A 330 8.87 27.84 17.08
N VAL A 331 10.04 27.69 17.69
CA VAL A 331 10.35 28.41 18.93
C VAL A 331 10.44 29.88 18.53
N LYS A 332 9.40 30.66 18.81
CA LYS A 332 9.54 32.12 18.85
C LYS A 332 10.49 32.40 20.00
N SER A 333 11.73 32.75 19.70
CA SER A 333 12.59 33.43 20.66
C SER A 333 11.91 34.76 20.97
N PHE A 334 11.23 34.84 22.11
CA PHE A 334 10.99 36.12 22.74
C PHE A 334 12.37 36.59 23.20
N GLY A 335 12.92 37.56 22.49
CA GLY A 335 14.07 38.31 22.97
C GLY A 335 13.57 39.27 24.05
N ASP A 336 14.16 39.17 25.23
CA ASP A 336 14.09 40.19 26.27
C ASP A 336 15.04 41.36 25.94
#